data_AF-A0A9Q7F8A3-F1
#
_entry.id   AF-A0A9Q7F8A3-F1
#
_cell.length_a   1.000
_cell.length_b   1.000
_cell.length_c   1.000
_cell.angle_alpha   90.00
_cell.angle_beta   90.00
_cell.angle_gamma   90.00
#
_symmetry.space_group_name_H-M   'P 1'
#
loop_
_entity.id
_entity.type
_entity.pdbx_description
1 polymer ?
#
loop_
_entity_poly.entity_id
_entity_poly.type
_entity_poly.pdbx_seq_one_letter_code
_entity_poly.pdbx_strand_id
1 'polypeptide(L)'
;MKKSLFVGAAVLLCSFGLHSSVSAQETTVSFCKPGYTTEQTPTELAICNDPSGRTELYISSALALMNDENVSSSDRKRFLKEQDNWYDFLSSLCKSSDLSCIEASAKKRLQTVQGRVLAAVANSTSTGKKNADTDAKTGIDTMQDSSSEPNIPDMPDMIDVATLMPHFNGPPKSDLTPDDSALLTLIASINEGAIRLGNLELALDKSGQIQDMAKNMVNDHSAINEGLKERFDPKDKPNDKTMWVRKHVDDAKSKLTGLMKSPKSFEQAYLVGEFGFHSGLVTYLDSLTTANLSPEVEDFRVSTVKVLTEHRDMAKTIAKAYQISLKQ
;
A
#
# COMPACT_ATOMS: atom_id res chain seq x y z
N MET A 1 -69.67 12.76 9.54
CA MET A 1 -68.88 12.21 8.42
C MET A 1 -67.42 12.59 8.64
N LYS A 2 -66.51 11.60 8.61
CA LYS A 2 -65.05 11.59 8.32
C LYS A 2 -64.24 12.90 8.56
N LYS A 3 -63.05 12.98 9.19
CA LYS A 3 -62.06 12.09 9.83
C LYS A 3 -61.09 13.06 10.57
N SER A 4 -60.88 12.91 11.89
CA SER A 4 -59.62 12.59 12.63
C SER A 4 -58.41 13.51 12.37
N LEU A 5 -57.97 14.35 13.34
CA LEU A 5 -57.07 14.09 14.51
C LEU A 5 -55.60 13.80 14.07
N PHE A 6 -54.48 14.29 14.65
CA PHE A 6 -54.06 15.05 15.85
C PHE A 6 -52.60 15.56 15.57
N VAL A 7 -52.13 16.77 15.90
CA VAL A 7 -51.61 17.30 17.20
C VAL A 7 -50.59 16.37 17.86
N GLY A 8 -49.39 16.76 18.30
CA GLY A 8 -48.75 18.05 18.56
C GLY A 8 -47.48 17.80 19.40
N ALA A 9 -46.63 18.83 19.51
CA ALA A 9 -45.32 18.78 20.15
C ALA A 9 -45.35 18.96 21.68
N ALA A 10 -44.31 18.41 22.32
CA ALA A 10 -43.55 18.86 23.50
C ALA A 10 -44.22 19.01 24.88
N VAL A 11 -43.64 18.35 25.90
CA VAL A 11 -43.49 18.85 27.28
C VAL A 11 -42.18 18.29 27.91
N LEU A 12 -41.53 19.16 28.69
CA LEU A 12 -40.28 19.00 29.47
C LEU A 12 -40.63 18.80 30.97
N LEU A 13 -39.89 17.97 31.73
CA LEU A 13 -39.30 18.27 33.08
C LEU A 13 -38.78 17.01 33.82
N CYS A 14 -37.82 17.26 34.73
CA CYS A 14 -36.80 16.40 35.33
C CYS A 14 -37.27 15.41 36.44
N SER A 15 -36.49 14.33 36.67
CA SER A 15 -35.82 14.00 37.96
C SER A 15 -35.05 12.66 37.96
N PHE A 16 -33.85 12.70 38.56
CA PHE A 16 -32.91 11.67 39.08
C PHE A 16 -33.12 10.15 38.82
N GLY A 17 -32.05 9.51 38.34
CA GLY A 17 -31.79 8.08 38.53
C GLY A 17 -30.81 7.51 37.50
N LEU A 18 -29.57 7.24 37.93
CA LEU A 18 -28.55 6.49 37.19
C LEU A 18 -29.16 5.28 36.47
N HIS A 19 -29.07 5.23 35.13
CA HIS A 19 -28.89 4.02 34.31
C HIS A 19 -28.28 4.46 32.98
N SER A 20 -27.15 3.86 32.61
CA SER A 20 -26.45 4.08 31.35
C SER A 20 -27.29 3.54 30.18
N SER A 21 -27.63 4.40 29.23
CA SER A 21 -28.00 3.97 27.88
C SER A 21 -27.39 4.95 26.87
N VAL A 22 -26.22 4.58 26.36
CA VAL A 22 -25.71 5.13 25.10
C VAL A 22 -26.60 4.56 23.99
N SER A 23 -27.61 5.33 23.58
CA SER A 23 -28.29 5.09 22.31
C SER A 23 -27.33 5.53 21.20
N ALA A 24 -26.53 4.59 20.70
CA ALA A 24 -25.83 4.77 19.43
C ALA A 24 -26.88 4.79 18.32
N GLN A 25 -27.22 5.98 17.81
CA GLN A 25 -27.80 6.08 16.47
C GLN A 25 -26.68 5.72 15.48
N GLU A 26 -26.76 4.52 14.91
CA GLU A 26 -25.89 4.07 13.82
C GLU A 26 -26.03 5.03 12.64
N THR A 27 -25.06 5.94 12.50
CA THR A 27 -24.92 6.76 11.30
C THR A 27 -23.99 6.00 10.36
N THR A 28 -24.54 5.12 9.52
CA THR A 28 -23.79 4.44 8.48
C THR A 28 -23.49 5.45 7.37
N VAL A 29 -22.25 5.91 7.28
CA VAL A 29 -21.79 6.78 6.18
C VAL A 29 -21.32 5.87 5.04
N SER A 30 -22.02 5.92 3.90
CA SER A 30 -21.63 5.21 2.68
C SER A 30 -20.75 6.12 1.82
N PHE A 31 -19.59 5.61 1.40
CA PHE A 31 -18.60 6.33 0.58
C PHE A 31 -18.54 5.72 -0.83
N CYS A 32 -19.58 5.89 -1.64
CA CYS A 32 -19.45 5.63 -3.08
C CYS A 32 -18.89 6.85 -3.81
N LYS A 33 -18.13 6.60 -4.88
CA LYS A 33 -17.63 7.67 -5.77
C LYS A 33 -18.81 8.42 -6.41
N PRO A 34 -18.69 9.73 -6.70
CA PRO A 34 -19.71 10.47 -7.43
C PRO A 34 -20.09 9.77 -8.75
N GLY A 35 -21.39 9.57 -8.98
CA GLY A 35 -21.92 8.89 -10.16
C GLY A 35 -22.14 7.38 -10.01
N TYR A 36 -21.81 6.79 -8.86
CA TYR A 36 -22.13 5.39 -8.56
C TYR A 36 -23.48 5.29 -7.85
N THR A 37 -24.22 4.20 -8.10
CA THR A 37 -25.44 3.89 -7.34
C THR A 37 -25.12 3.00 -6.15
N THR A 38 -25.67 3.33 -4.99
CA THR A 38 -25.56 2.54 -3.76
C THR A 38 -26.72 1.57 -3.66
N GLU A 39 -26.44 0.28 -3.52
CA GLU A 39 -27.41 -0.67 -2.99
C GLU A 39 -27.10 -0.92 -1.52
N GLN A 40 -28.02 -0.52 -0.64
CA GLN A 40 -27.88 -0.76 0.79
C GLN A 40 -28.27 -2.21 1.07
N THR A 41 -27.31 -3.00 1.56
CA THR A 41 -27.61 -4.31 2.12
C THR A 41 -27.90 -4.17 3.62
N PRO A 42 -28.62 -5.13 4.25
CA PRO A 42 -28.79 -5.18 5.71
C PRO A 42 -27.50 -5.38 6.51
N THR A 43 -26.33 -5.37 5.85
CA THR A 43 -25.00 -5.54 6.42
C THR A 43 -24.16 -4.29 6.15
N GLU A 44 -23.12 -4.04 6.95
CA GLU A 44 -22.17 -2.89 6.87
C GLU A 44 -21.35 -2.77 5.54
N LEU A 45 -21.81 -3.47 4.50
CA LEU A 45 -21.29 -3.52 3.15
C LEU A 45 -22.07 -2.56 2.26
N ALA A 46 -21.37 -1.58 1.71
CA ALA A 46 -21.86 -0.76 0.62
C ALA A 46 -21.50 -1.42 -0.72
N ILE A 47 -22.51 -1.69 -1.53
CA ILE A 47 -22.34 -2.12 -2.92
C ILE A 47 -22.45 -0.86 -3.78
N CYS A 48 -21.36 -0.47 -4.45
CA CYS A 48 -21.31 0.68 -5.35
C CYS A 48 -21.30 0.17 -6.79
N ASN A 49 -22.31 0.50 -7.60
CA ASN A 49 -22.32 0.17 -9.01
C ASN A 49 -21.91 1.39 -9.85
N ASP A 50 -20.94 1.21 -10.74
CA ASP A 50 -20.54 2.27 -11.68
C ASP A 50 -21.56 2.39 -12.83
N PRO A 51 -21.53 3.49 -13.61
CA PRO A 51 -22.45 3.69 -14.74
C PRO A 51 -22.33 2.63 -15.86
N SER A 52 -21.26 1.84 -15.87
CA SER A 52 -21.06 0.73 -16.81
C SER A 52 -21.57 -0.61 -16.29
N GLY A 53 -22.17 -0.64 -15.09
CA GLY A 53 -22.70 -1.83 -14.46
C GLY A 53 -21.65 -2.68 -13.73
N ARG A 54 -20.45 -2.14 -13.45
CA ARG A 54 -19.46 -2.84 -12.63
C ARG A 54 -19.70 -2.58 -11.15
N THR A 55 -19.66 -3.65 -10.37
CA THR A 55 -19.90 -3.61 -8.93
C THR A 55 -18.59 -3.54 -8.15
N GLU A 56 -18.44 -2.51 -7.31
CA GLU A 56 -17.37 -2.36 -6.32
C GLU A 56 -17.95 -2.59 -4.90
N LEU A 57 -17.27 -3.37 -4.07
CA LEU A 57 -17.69 -3.71 -2.71
C LEU A 57 -16.85 -2.93 -1.68
N TYR A 58 -17.49 -2.14 -0.82
CA TYR A 58 -16.85 -1.35 0.23
C TYR A 58 -17.29 -1.81 1.61
N ILE A 59 -16.32 -2.11 2.49
CA ILE A 59 -16.57 -2.46 3.91
C ILE A 59 -16.32 -1.20 4.74
N SER A 60 -17.40 -0.57 5.20
CA SER A 60 -17.36 0.72 5.91
C SER A 60 -16.74 0.62 7.31
N SER A 61 -16.90 -0.51 8.00
CA SER A 61 -16.42 -0.72 9.38
C SER A 61 -14.90 -0.92 9.49
N ALA A 62 -14.24 -1.31 8.40
CA ALA A 62 -12.78 -1.50 8.35
C ALA A 62 -12.00 -0.18 8.49
N LEU A 63 -12.50 0.89 7.85
CA LEU A 63 -11.82 2.18 7.81
C LEU A 63 -11.90 2.91 9.16
N ALA A 64 -13.03 2.79 9.84
CA ALA A 64 -13.25 3.42 11.15
C ALA A 64 -12.31 2.84 12.23
N LEU A 65 -12.03 1.54 12.19
CA LEU A 65 -11.11 0.87 13.13
C LEU A 65 -9.64 1.22 12.88
N MET A 66 -9.23 1.49 11.63
CA MET A 66 -7.84 1.85 11.33
C MET A 66 -7.45 3.25 11.83
N ASN A 67 -8.44 4.15 11.92
CA ASN A 67 -8.25 5.52 12.36
C ASN A 67 -8.37 5.71 13.88
N ASP A 68 -8.61 4.64 14.65
CA ASP A 68 -8.60 4.70 16.11
C ASP A 68 -7.15 4.75 16.63
N GLU A 69 -6.84 5.79 17.39
CA GLU A 69 -5.51 6.03 17.97
C GLU A 69 -5.09 4.90 18.95
N ASN A 70 -6.05 4.15 19.49
CA ASN A 70 -5.81 3.07 20.45
C ASN A 70 -5.45 1.73 19.79
N VAL A 71 -5.53 1.62 18.46
CA VAL A 71 -5.15 0.40 17.74
C VAL A 71 -3.63 0.38 17.54
N SER A 72 -2.98 -0.70 17.97
CA SER A 72 -1.52 -0.81 17.85
C SER A 72 -1.06 -0.83 16.38
N SER A 73 0.18 -0.39 16.12
CA SER A 73 0.75 -0.43 14.77
C SER A 73 0.87 -1.87 14.23
N SER A 74 1.09 -2.86 15.10
CA SER A 74 1.08 -4.28 14.73
C SER A 74 -0.32 -4.77 14.33
N ASP A 75 -1.36 -4.32 15.02
CA ASP A 75 -2.74 -4.70 14.69
C ASP A 75 -3.21 -4.03 13.40
N ARG A 76 -2.82 -2.77 13.15
CA ARG A 76 -3.03 -2.11 11.84
C ARG A 76 -2.36 -2.87 10.70
N LYS A 77 -1.08 -3.27 10.85
CA LYS A 77 -0.35 -4.06 9.85
C LYS A 77 -1.01 -5.42 9.61
N ARG A 78 -1.45 -6.09 10.69
CA ARG A 78 -2.18 -7.36 10.59
C ARG A 78 -3.50 -7.20 9.84
N PHE A 79 -4.22 -6.12 10.12
CA PHE A 79 -5.49 -5.80 9.47
C PHE A 79 -5.32 -5.54 7.96
N LEU A 80 -4.33 -4.74 7.57
CA LEU A 80 -4.00 -4.50 6.15
C LEU A 80 -3.64 -5.80 5.43
N LYS A 81 -2.86 -6.68 6.08
CA LYS A 81 -2.56 -8.01 5.54
C LYS A 81 -3.81 -8.88 5.40
N GLU A 82 -4.77 -8.79 6.32
CA GLU A 82 -6.06 -9.46 6.18
C GLU A 82 -6.91 -8.83 5.05
N GLN A 83 -6.86 -7.51 4.85
CA GLN A 83 -7.54 -6.81 3.76
C GLN A 83 -7.02 -7.21 2.37
N ASP A 84 -5.70 -7.38 2.21
CA ASP A 84 -5.14 -7.90 0.96
C ASP A 84 -5.62 -9.34 0.67
N ASN A 85 -5.67 -10.18 1.72
CA ASN A 85 -6.27 -11.52 1.64
C ASN A 85 -7.80 -11.51 1.38
N TRP A 86 -8.47 -10.39 1.63
CA TRP A 86 -9.87 -10.16 1.27
C TRP A 86 -9.99 -9.82 -0.21
N TYR A 87 -9.09 -8.97 -0.75
CA TYR A 87 -9.09 -8.62 -2.16
C TYR A 87 -8.84 -9.84 -3.06
N ASP A 88 -7.84 -10.65 -2.72
CA ASP A 88 -7.53 -11.90 -3.43
C ASP A 88 -8.70 -12.89 -3.37
N PHE A 89 -9.38 -12.96 -2.23
CA PHE A 89 -10.54 -13.82 -2.03
C PHE A 89 -11.77 -13.34 -2.83
N LEU A 90 -12.10 -12.05 -2.76
CA LEU A 90 -13.19 -11.47 -3.54
C LEU A 90 -12.92 -11.61 -5.03
N SER A 91 -11.67 -11.40 -5.47
CA SER A 91 -11.23 -11.64 -6.85
C SER A 91 -11.40 -13.12 -7.26
N SER A 92 -11.14 -14.06 -6.35
CA SER A 92 -11.38 -15.48 -6.59
C SER A 92 -12.87 -15.85 -6.67
N LEU A 93 -13.72 -15.16 -5.91
CA LEU A 93 -15.17 -15.36 -5.86
C LEU A 93 -15.89 -14.76 -7.08
N CYS A 94 -15.36 -13.67 -7.66
CA CYS A 94 -15.87 -13.07 -8.91
C CYS A 94 -15.75 -14.01 -10.13
N LYS A 95 -15.07 -15.15 -10.02
CA LYS A 95 -15.10 -16.21 -11.04
C LYS A 95 -16.36 -17.08 -10.97
N SER A 96 -17.14 -16.98 -9.89
CA SER A 96 -18.44 -17.63 -9.77
C SER A 96 -19.55 -16.60 -10.02
N SER A 97 -20.51 -16.92 -10.89
CA SER A 97 -21.63 -16.05 -11.22
C SER A 97 -22.76 -16.07 -10.18
N ASP A 98 -22.54 -16.70 -9.03
CA ASP A 98 -23.56 -16.88 -8.00
C ASP A 98 -23.37 -15.89 -6.84
N LEU A 99 -24.09 -14.77 -6.92
CA LEU A 99 -24.13 -13.71 -5.92
C LEU A 99 -24.44 -14.23 -4.50
N SER A 100 -25.25 -15.28 -4.37
CA SER A 100 -25.63 -15.83 -3.06
C SER A 100 -24.46 -16.54 -2.36
N CYS A 101 -23.56 -17.14 -3.14
CA CYS A 101 -22.34 -17.78 -2.65
C CYS A 101 -21.31 -16.74 -2.20
N ILE A 102 -21.21 -15.61 -2.93
CA ILE A 102 -20.34 -14.48 -2.60
C ILE A 102 -20.78 -13.85 -1.28
N GLU A 103 -22.08 -13.57 -1.13
CA GLU A 103 -22.66 -12.95 0.07
C GLU A 103 -22.47 -13.82 1.31
N ALA A 104 -22.82 -15.11 1.24
CA ALA A 104 -22.67 -16.05 2.36
C ALA A 104 -21.20 -16.20 2.80
N SER A 105 -20.29 -16.23 1.84
CA SER A 105 -18.85 -16.36 2.06
C SER A 105 -18.24 -15.10 2.67
N ALA A 106 -18.63 -13.92 2.18
CA ALA A 106 -18.24 -12.63 2.76
C ALA A 106 -18.75 -12.50 4.19
N LYS A 107 -20.02 -12.85 4.45
CA LYS A 107 -20.66 -12.76 5.78
C LYS A 107 -19.97 -13.64 6.81
N LYS A 108 -19.68 -14.91 6.48
CA LYS A 108 -18.99 -15.85 7.39
C LYS A 108 -17.59 -15.35 7.78
N ARG A 109 -16.89 -14.74 6.82
CA ARG A 109 -15.52 -14.25 7.04
C ARG A 109 -15.50 -12.92 7.79
N LEU A 110 -16.46 -12.02 7.52
CA LEU A 110 -16.66 -10.79 8.30
C LEU A 110 -16.93 -11.12 9.78
N GLN A 111 -17.82 -12.08 10.06
CA GLN A 111 -18.08 -12.55 11.43
C GLN A 111 -16.81 -13.10 12.10
N THR A 112 -15.96 -13.80 11.34
CA THR A 112 -14.68 -14.32 11.87
C THR A 112 -13.71 -13.19 12.21
N VAL A 113 -13.60 -12.17 11.36
CA VAL A 113 -12.74 -10.99 11.60
C VAL A 113 -13.26 -10.18 12.79
N GLN A 114 -14.57 -9.90 12.84
CA GLN A 114 -15.21 -9.21 13.97
C GLN A 114 -14.96 -9.95 15.30
N GLY A 115 -15.09 -11.28 15.31
CA GLY A 115 -14.78 -12.09 16.50
C GLY A 115 -13.32 -11.99 16.95
N ARG A 116 -12.37 -11.94 16.01
CA ARG A 116 -10.93 -11.77 16.31
C ARG A 116 -10.59 -10.38 16.83
N VAL A 117 -11.19 -9.34 16.24
CA VAL A 117 -11.01 -7.95 16.67
C VAL A 117 -11.56 -7.76 18.08
N LEU A 118 -12.78 -8.24 18.35
CA LEU A 118 -13.37 -8.19 19.69
C LEU A 118 -12.53 -8.94 20.73
N ALA A 119 -11.96 -10.09 20.37
CA ALA A 119 -11.05 -10.83 21.24
C ALA A 119 -9.73 -10.07 21.50
N ALA A 120 -9.18 -9.37 20.49
CA ALA A 120 -7.98 -8.56 20.65
C ALA A 120 -8.22 -7.35 21.57
N VAL A 121 -9.34 -6.65 21.40
CA VAL A 121 -9.76 -5.52 22.26
C VAL A 121 -10.03 -5.97 23.71
N ALA A 122 -10.64 -7.15 23.90
CA ALA A 122 -10.83 -7.73 25.23
C ALA A 122 -9.49 -8.12 25.92
N ASN A 123 -8.49 -8.52 25.14
CA ASN A 123 -7.17 -8.89 25.67
C ASN A 123 -6.28 -7.67 25.99
N SER A 124 -6.40 -6.57 25.24
CA SER A 124 -5.67 -5.32 25.54
C SER A 124 -6.18 -4.64 26.82
N THR A 125 -7.46 -4.81 27.14
CA THR A 125 -8.07 -4.27 28.37
C THR A 125 -7.73 -5.09 29.64
N SER A 126 -7.30 -6.36 29.51
CA SER A 126 -6.96 -7.21 30.66
C SER A 126 -5.49 -7.13 31.09
N THR A 127 -4.59 -6.67 30.21
CA THR A 127 -3.14 -6.63 30.46
C THR A 127 -2.66 -5.34 31.13
N GLY A 128 -3.50 -4.31 31.24
CA GLY A 128 -3.16 -3.01 31.85
C GLY A 128 -3.06 -2.96 33.38
N LYS A 129 -3.05 -4.10 34.11
CA LYS A 129 -3.07 -4.07 35.59
C LYS A 129 -2.04 -4.93 36.33
N LYS A 130 -1.06 -5.53 35.67
CA LYS A 130 0.04 -6.21 36.37
C LYS A 130 1.35 -6.05 35.60
N ASN A 131 2.22 -5.18 36.11
CA ASN A 131 3.60 -5.52 36.50
C ASN A 131 4.41 -4.23 36.69
N ALA A 132 4.52 -3.81 37.95
CA ALA A 132 5.68 -3.10 38.45
C ALA A 132 6.46 -4.10 39.33
N ASP A 133 7.79 -3.92 39.36
CA ASP A 133 8.80 -4.64 40.14
C ASP A 133 9.29 -6.00 39.61
N THR A 134 10.47 -6.01 38.99
CA THR A 134 11.72 -6.38 39.71
C THR A 134 12.96 -6.23 38.83
N ASP A 135 13.94 -5.49 39.36
CA ASP A 135 15.33 -5.46 38.92
C ASP A 135 16.09 -6.75 39.28
N ALA A 136 17.05 -7.13 38.45
CA ALA A 136 18.48 -7.31 38.79
C ALA A 136 19.17 -8.55 38.18
N LYS A 137 20.39 -8.26 37.67
CA LYS A 137 21.65 -9.04 37.70
C LYS A 137 22.06 -9.99 36.55
N THR A 138 23.06 -9.47 35.81
CA THR A 138 24.39 -10.05 35.47
C THR A 138 24.49 -11.37 34.71
N GLY A 139 25.20 -11.30 33.57
CA GLY A 139 25.87 -12.43 32.93
C GLY A 139 26.56 -11.99 31.64
N ILE A 140 27.83 -11.61 31.73
CA ILE A 140 28.73 -11.46 30.57
C ILE A 140 29.21 -12.88 30.25
N ASP A 141 28.82 -13.42 29.09
CA ASP A 141 29.48 -14.58 28.50
C ASP A 141 29.82 -14.30 27.04
N THR A 142 31.13 -14.27 26.80
CA THR A 142 31.81 -14.26 25.51
C THR A 142 31.39 -15.46 24.66
N MET A 143 30.75 -15.21 23.52
CA MET A 143 30.62 -16.21 22.45
C MET A 143 31.61 -15.90 21.33
N GLN A 144 32.47 -16.88 21.12
CA GLN A 144 33.50 -16.98 20.10
C GLN A 144 32.82 -17.32 18.77
N ASP A 145 32.90 -16.41 17.81
CA ASP A 145 32.31 -16.56 16.47
C ASP A 145 33.15 -17.53 15.63
N SER A 146 32.60 -18.72 15.38
CA SER A 146 33.14 -19.70 14.44
C SER A 146 32.38 -19.57 13.13
N SER A 147 32.90 -18.74 12.22
CA SER A 147 32.40 -18.62 10.85
C SER A 147 32.82 -19.83 10.02
N SER A 148 32.08 -20.93 10.11
CA SER A 148 32.07 -21.93 9.04
C SER A 148 31.11 -21.46 7.96
N GLU A 149 31.64 -21.11 6.78
CA GLU A 149 30.83 -20.84 5.59
C GLU A 149 29.86 -22.02 5.37
N PRO A 150 28.54 -21.76 5.27
CA PRO A 150 27.59 -22.81 5.03
C PRO A 150 27.79 -23.35 3.62
N ASN A 151 27.99 -24.66 3.52
CA ASN A 151 28.06 -25.40 2.27
C ASN A 151 26.72 -25.24 1.53
N ILE A 152 26.68 -24.38 0.51
CA ILE A 152 25.47 -24.07 -0.26
C ILE A 152 25.22 -25.26 -1.21
N PRO A 153 24.11 -26.02 -1.07
CA PRO A 153 23.78 -27.08 -2.01
C PRO A 153 23.59 -26.51 -3.41
N ASP A 154 24.16 -27.17 -4.42
CA ASP A 154 23.90 -26.89 -5.84
C ASP A 154 22.39 -26.97 -6.08
N MET A 155 21.75 -25.80 -6.22
CA MET A 155 20.33 -25.70 -6.54
C MET A 155 20.14 -25.72 -8.06
N PRO A 156 19.02 -26.30 -8.55
CA PRO A 156 18.69 -26.35 -9.97
C PRO A 156 18.68 -24.95 -10.60
N ASP A 157 19.10 -24.90 -11.87
CA ASP A 157 19.25 -23.71 -12.72
C ASP A 157 18.37 -22.54 -12.29
N MET A 158 19.01 -21.50 -11.73
CA MET A 158 18.32 -20.28 -11.34
C MET A 158 17.55 -19.75 -12.55
N ILE A 159 16.23 -19.60 -12.40
CA ILE A 159 15.39 -18.86 -13.34
C ILE A 159 16.12 -17.54 -13.63
N ASP A 160 16.33 -17.21 -14.91
CA ASP A 160 16.95 -15.95 -15.31
C ASP A 160 16.01 -14.80 -14.92
N VAL A 161 16.08 -14.37 -13.66
CA VAL A 161 15.28 -13.31 -13.04
C VAL A 161 15.38 -12.00 -13.81
N ALA A 162 16.45 -11.78 -14.57
CA ALA A 162 16.58 -10.62 -15.45
C ALA A 162 15.62 -10.66 -16.65
N THR A 163 15.17 -11.85 -17.08
CA THR A 163 14.10 -11.97 -18.09
C THR A 163 12.70 -11.84 -17.49
N LEU A 164 12.56 -12.04 -16.17
CA LEU A 164 11.29 -11.89 -15.50
C LEU A 164 10.89 -10.42 -15.41
N MET A 165 11.80 -9.53 -14.99
CA MET A 165 11.42 -8.12 -14.82
C MET A 165 11.21 -7.42 -16.16
N PRO A 166 10.17 -6.56 -16.29
CA PRO A 166 9.99 -5.79 -17.50
C PRO A 166 11.21 -4.90 -17.74
N HIS A 167 11.79 -4.95 -18.94
CA HIS A 167 12.80 -3.99 -19.34
C HIS A 167 12.19 -2.60 -19.37
N PHE A 168 12.75 -1.69 -18.58
CA PHE A 168 12.26 -0.34 -18.45
C PHE A 168 13.15 0.62 -19.23
N ASN A 169 12.75 0.97 -20.44
CA ASN A 169 13.49 1.88 -21.33
C ASN A 169 13.09 3.35 -21.15
N GLY A 170 12.44 3.68 -20.02
CA GLY A 170 11.79 4.97 -19.80
C GLY A 170 10.46 5.11 -20.56
N PRO A 171 9.64 6.11 -20.21
CA PRO A 171 8.40 6.42 -20.93
C PRO A 171 8.63 6.65 -22.44
N PRO A 172 7.59 6.48 -23.28
CA PRO A 172 7.67 6.78 -24.70
C PRO A 172 8.21 8.19 -24.95
N LYS A 173 9.15 8.30 -25.90
CA LYS A 173 9.81 9.58 -26.26
C LYS A 173 8.95 10.49 -27.16
N SER A 174 7.66 10.21 -27.33
CA SER A 174 6.76 10.93 -28.25
C SER A 174 6.45 12.38 -27.84
N ASP A 175 7.02 12.84 -26.73
CA ASP A 175 6.99 14.23 -26.28
C ASP A 175 8.15 14.42 -25.27
N LEU A 176 9.27 14.97 -25.72
CA LEU A 176 10.43 15.28 -24.87
C LEU A 176 10.38 16.73 -24.34
N THR A 177 9.26 17.42 -24.50
CA THR A 177 9.10 18.85 -24.16
C THR A 177 7.90 19.04 -23.23
N PRO A 178 7.84 18.35 -22.07
CA PRO A 178 6.71 18.50 -21.16
C PRO A 178 6.63 19.94 -20.65
N ASP A 179 5.41 20.42 -20.41
CA ASP A 179 5.20 21.57 -19.54
C ASP A 179 5.37 21.16 -18.06
N ASP A 180 5.39 22.15 -17.17
CA ASP A 180 5.53 21.96 -15.73
C ASP A 180 4.52 20.95 -15.17
N SER A 181 3.24 21.09 -15.54
CA SER A 181 2.18 20.22 -15.04
C SER A 181 2.41 18.77 -15.47
N ALA A 182 2.73 18.53 -16.73
CA ALA A 182 2.95 17.20 -17.28
C ALA A 182 4.15 16.51 -16.63
N LEU A 183 5.24 17.25 -16.38
CA LEU A 183 6.43 16.72 -15.72
C LEU A 183 6.15 16.40 -14.25
N LEU A 184 5.49 17.29 -13.52
CA LEU A 184 5.17 17.09 -12.11
C LEU A 184 4.22 15.90 -11.90
N THR A 185 3.19 15.75 -12.75
CA THR A 185 2.30 14.56 -12.69
C THR A 185 3.08 13.29 -13.00
N LEU A 186 4.04 13.33 -13.94
CA LEU A 186 4.89 12.18 -14.23
C LEU A 186 5.77 11.81 -13.03
N ILE A 187 6.44 12.78 -12.41
CA ILE A 187 7.28 12.55 -11.21
C ILE A 187 6.44 11.98 -10.06
N ALA A 188 5.24 12.53 -9.82
CA ALA A 188 4.34 11.99 -8.80
C ALA A 188 4.02 10.51 -9.05
N SER A 189 3.67 10.15 -10.29
CA SER A 189 3.38 8.76 -10.68
C SER A 189 4.58 7.83 -10.57
N ILE A 190 5.80 8.33 -10.86
CA ILE A 190 7.05 7.59 -10.69
C ILE A 190 7.26 7.24 -9.21
N ASN A 191 7.16 8.25 -8.34
CA ASN A 191 7.38 8.10 -6.92
C ASN A 191 6.35 7.18 -6.27
N GLU A 192 5.07 7.31 -6.63
CA GLU A 192 4.02 6.37 -6.20
C GLU A 192 4.35 4.93 -6.61
N GLY A 193 4.90 4.75 -7.82
CA GLY A 193 5.37 3.46 -8.30
C GLY A 193 6.45 2.86 -7.43
N ALA A 194 7.51 3.63 -7.18
CA ALA A 194 8.63 3.24 -6.33
C ALA A 194 8.19 2.93 -4.89
N ILE A 195 7.31 3.74 -4.29
CA ILE A 195 6.75 3.50 -2.95
C ILE A 195 5.99 2.16 -2.92
N ARG A 196 5.18 1.86 -3.95
CA ARG A 196 4.42 0.60 -4.01
C ARG A 196 5.33 -0.62 -4.10
N LEU A 197 6.40 -0.55 -4.89
CA LEU A 197 7.35 -1.66 -5.03
C LEU A 197 8.22 -1.82 -3.77
N GLY A 198 8.70 -0.73 -3.18
CA GLY A 198 9.43 -0.76 -1.91
C GLY A 198 8.60 -1.35 -0.78
N ASN A 199 7.33 -0.96 -0.65
CA ASN A 199 6.43 -1.55 0.35
C ASN A 199 6.19 -3.06 0.17
N LEU A 200 6.29 -3.58 -1.06
CA LEU A 200 6.17 -5.01 -1.32
C LEU A 200 7.37 -5.78 -0.75
N GLU A 201 8.60 -5.26 -0.90
CA GLU A 201 9.81 -5.83 -0.26
C GLU A 201 9.71 -5.74 1.27
N LEU A 202 9.26 -4.60 1.82
CA LEU A 202 9.08 -4.44 3.26
C LEU A 202 8.09 -5.44 3.87
N ALA A 203 7.14 -5.96 3.08
CA ALA A 203 6.17 -6.95 3.53
C ALA A 203 6.76 -8.36 3.74
N LEU A 204 7.98 -8.63 3.27
CA LEU A 204 8.64 -9.94 3.46
C LEU A 204 9.17 -10.16 4.89
N ASP A 205 9.09 -9.16 5.77
CA ASP A 205 9.51 -9.20 7.19
C ASP A 205 10.91 -9.79 7.39
N LYS A 206 11.86 -9.29 6.59
CA LYS A 206 13.27 -9.67 6.62
C LYS A 206 14.13 -8.60 7.29
N SER A 207 15.45 -8.78 7.27
CA SER A 207 16.43 -7.76 7.60
C SER A 207 17.62 -7.87 6.64
N GLY A 208 18.33 -6.76 6.40
CA GLY A 208 19.51 -6.71 5.55
C GLY A 208 19.47 -5.59 4.51
N GLN A 209 20.50 -5.56 3.65
CA GLN A 209 20.75 -4.44 2.74
C GLN A 209 19.60 -4.16 1.76
N ILE A 210 18.90 -5.21 1.30
CA ILE A 210 17.77 -5.06 0.37
C ILE A 210 16.58 -4.41 1.06
N GLN A 211 16.27 -4.82 2.30
CA GLN A 211 15.20 -4.21 3.06
C GLN A 211 15.53 -2.76 3.44
N ASP A 212 16.79 -2.48 3.79
CA ASP A 212 17.21 -1.11 4.10
C ASP A 212 17.15 -0.20 2.86
N MET A 213 17.51 -0.72 1.69
CA MET A 213 17.26 -0.05 0.42
C MET A 213 15.76 0.23 0.22
N ALA A 214 14.88 -0.76 0.44
CA ALA A 214 13.43 -0.57 0.29
C ALA A 214 12.86 0.47 1.28
N LYS A 215 13.42 0.58 2.50
CA LYS A 215 13.06 1.64 3.45
C LYS A 215 13.47 3.01 2.91
N ASN A 216 14.71 3.15 2.45
CA ASN A 216 15.22 4.41 1.88
C ASN A 216 14.38 4.83 0.67
N MET A 217 14.11 3.90 -0.25
CA MET A 217 13.21 4.06 -1.37
C MET A 217 11.85 4.65 -0.94
N VAL A 218 11.15 4.01 -0.01
CA VAL A 218 9.83 4.47 0.44
C VAL A 218 9.93 5.85 1.08
N ASN A 219 10.92 6.10 1.94
CA ASN A 219 11.08 7.37 2.64
C ASN A 219 11.37 8.51 1.65
N ASP A 220 12.37 8.36 0.79
CA ASP A 220 12.83 9.43 -0.10
C ASP A 220 11.77 9.74 -1.16
N HIS A 221 11.15 8.73 -1.77
CA HIS A 221 10.06 8.96 -2.73
C HIS A 221 8.81 9.56 -2.07
N SER A 222 8.50 9.20 -0.83
CA SER A 222 7.39 9.82 -0.09
C SER A 222 7.68 11.28 0.19
N ALA A 223 8.90 11.61 0.64
CA ALA A 223 9.32 12.99 0.90
C ALA A 223 9.28 13.85 -0.37
N ILE A 224 9.70 13.30 -1.52
CA ILE A 224 9.58 14.00 -2.81
C ILE A 224 8.10 14.29 -3.13
N ASN A 225 7.21 13.32 -2.95
CA ASN A 225 5.78 13.51 -3.21
C ASN A 225 5.10 14.49 -2.25
N GLU A 226 5.50 14.51 -0.98
CA GLU A 226 5.05 15.51 -0.01
C GLU A 226 5.52 16.91 -0.45
N GLY A 227 6.81 17.07 -0.75
CA GLY A 227 7.35 18.33 -1.24
C GLY A 227 6.76 18.77 -2.59
N LEU A 228 6.24 17.86 -3.40
CA LEU A 228 5.55 18.16 -4.65
C LEU A 228 4.14 18.73 -4.37
N LYS A 229 3.40 18.13 -3.45
CA LYS A 229 2.07 18.62 -3.01
C LYS A 229 2.16 20.00 -2.39
N GLU A 230 3.19 20.25 -1.57
CA GLU A 230 3.40 21.54 -0.90
C GLU A 230 3.73 22.68 -1.87
N ARG A 231 4.49 22.40 -2.93
CA ARG A 231 5.00 23.43 -3.85
C ARG A 231 4.11 23.70 -5.06
N PHE A 232 3.51 22.67 -5.64
CA PHE A 232 2.99 22.78 -7.00
C PHE A 232 1.49 22.48 -7.19
N ASP A 233 0.78 21.97 -6.16
CA ASP A 233 -0.61 21.50 -6.25
C ASP A 233 -0.90 20.76 -7.59
N PRO A 234 -0.23 19.62 -7.83
CA PRO A 234 -0.35 18.92 -9.10
C PRO A 234 -1.80 18.45 -9.29
N LYS A 235 -2.48 18.98 -10.31
CA LYS A 235 -3.76 18.39 -10.72
C LYS A 235 -3.45 17.03 -11.34
N ASP A 236 -3.81 15.94 -10.67
CA ASP A 236 -3.68 14.60 -11.24
C ASP A 236 -4.52 14.53 -12.52
N LYS A 237 -3.82 14.62 -13.65
CA LYS A 237 -4.37 14.40 -14.97
C LYS A 237 -3.56 13.27 -15.59
N PRO A 238 -4.05 12.03 -15.49
CA PRO A 238 -3.42 10.91 -16.14
C PRO A 238 -3.20 11.23 -17.62
N ASN A 239 -1.96 11.10 -18.07
CA ASN A 239 -1.54 11.18 -19.46
C ASN A 239 -0.84 9.87 -19.87
N ASP A 240 -0.54 9.72 -21.16
CA ASP A 240 0.05 8.49 -21.70
C ASP A 240 1.33 8.06 -20.97
N LYS A 241 2.18 9.01 -20.57
CA LYS A 241 3.43 8.73 -19.84
C LYS A 241 3.14 8.22 -18.43
N THR A 242 2.24 8.86 -17.69
CA THR A 242 1.84 8.40 -16.34
C THR A 242 1.15 7.04 -16.39
N MET A 243 0.31 6.79 -17.40
CA MET A 243 -0.35 5.51 -17.62
C MET A 243 0.65 4.42 -17.95
N TRP A 244 1.65 4.75 -18.77
CA TRP A 244 2.76 3.85 -19.09
C TRP A 244 3.56 3.49 -17.82
N VAL A 245 3.88 4.46 -16.96
CA VAL A 245 4.57 4.21 -15.67
C VAL A 245 3.72 3.30 -14.79
N ARG A 246 2.45 3.65 -14.57
CA ARG A 246 1.51 2.84 -13.76
C ARG A 246 1.44 1.40 -14.25
N LYS A 247 1.33 1.19 -15.56
CA LYS A 247 1.31 -0.15 -16.15
C LYS A 247 2.60 -0.92 -15.87
N HIS A 248 3.78 -0.31 -16.05
CA HIS A 248 5.05 -0.98 -15.80
C HIS A 248 5.23 -1.36 -14.33
N VAL A 249 4.80 -0.49 -13.42
CA VAL A 249 4.78 -0.76 -11.99
C VAL A 249 3.82 -1.90 -11.67
N ASP A 250 2.63 -1.92 -12.24
CA ASP A 250 1.64 -2.98 -12.01
C ASP A 250 2.14 -4.34 -12.53
N ASP A 251 2.75 -4.36 -13.72
CA ASP A 251 3.38 -5.56 -14.29
C ASP A 251 4.53 -6.06 -13.38
N ALA A 252 5.39 -5.14 -12.90
CA ALA A 252 6.48 -5.46 -11.99
C ALA A 252 5.96 -6.00 -10.65
N LYS A 253 4.98 -5.33 -10.05
CA LYS A 253 4.33 -5.74 -8.80
C LYS A 253 3.72 -7.14 -8.95
N SER A 254 2.98 -7.41 -10.03
CA SER A 254 2.36 -8.71 -10.28
C SER A 254 3.40 -9.84 -10.31
N LYS A 255 4.53 -9.61 -11.00
CA LYS A 255 5.62 -10.59 -11.09
C LYS A 255 6.31 -10.81 -9.74
N LEU A 256 6.62 -9.73 -9.01
CA LEU A 256 7.22 -9.82 -7.68
C LEU A 256 6.30 -10.54 -6.69
N THR A 257 5.00 -10.24 -6.69
CA THR A 257 4.01 -10.96 -5.86
C THR A 257 4.03 -12.46 -6.14
N GLY A 258 4.13 -12.87 -7.42
CA GLY A 258 4.29 -14.28 -7.79
C GLY A 258 5.54 -14.96 -7.23
N LEU A 259 6.59 -14.18 -6.94
CA LEU A 259 7.87 -14.67 -6.41
C LEU A 259 7.94 -14.66 -4.87
N MET A 260 6.95 -14.14 -4.16
CA MET A 260 7.01 -14.02 -2.68
C MET A 260 7.20 -15.37 -1.96
N LYS A 261 6.84 -16.49 -2.61
CA LYS A 261 7.07 -17.85 -2.08
C LYS A 261 8.52 -18.33 -2.21
N SER A 262 9.34 -17.65 -3.01
CA SER A 262 10.76 -17.89 -3.19
C SER A 262 11.53 -16.61 -2.84
N PRO A 263 11.82 -16.37 -1.55
CA PRO A 263 12.32 -15.07 -1.12
C PRO A 263 13.64 -14.65 -1.79
N LYS A 264 14.53 -15.61 -2.10
CA LYS A 264 15.77 -15.32 -2.85
C LYS A 264 15.47 -14.86 -4.28
N SER A 265 14.55 -15.54 -4.99
CA SER A 265 14.17 -15.14 -6.35
C SER A 265 13.44 -13.79 -6.35
N PHE A 266 12.64 -13.52 -5.32
CA PHE A 266 12.01 -12.22 -5.11
C PHE A 266 13.07 -11.13 -5.01
N GLU A 267 14.02 -11.25 -4.07
CA GLU A 267 15.07 -10.27 -3.81
C GLU A 267 15.91 -9.98 -5.06
N GLN A 268 16.25 -11.03 -5.82
CA GLN A 268 16.97 -10.87 -7.08
C GLN A 268 16.13 -10.11 -8.12
N ALA A 269 14.87 -10.47 -8.30
CA ALA A 269 13.96 -9.79 -9.22
C ALA A 269 13.70 -8.34 -8.78
N TYR A 270 13.59 -8.09 -7.48
CA TYR A 270 13.42 -6.76 -6.91
C TYR A 270 14.61 -5.87 -7.26
N LEU A 271 15.85 -6.29 -6.96
CA LEU A 271 17.06 -5.53 -7.28
C LEU A 271 17.23 -5.28 -8.78
N VAL A 272 16.96 -6.28 -9.63
CA VAL A 272 17.03 -6.12 -11.09
C VAL A 272 15.98 -5.13 -11.58
N GLY A 273 14.76 -5.24 -11.06
CA GLY A 273 13.65 -4.35 -11.39
C GLY A 273 13.94 -2.90 -10.99
N GLU A 274 14.39 -2.69 -9.76
CA GLU A 274 14.71 -1.34 -9.25
C GLU A 274 15.86 -0.71 -10.03
N PHE A 275 16.93 -1.47 -10.31
CA PHE A 275 18.02 -0.98 -11.15
C PHE A 275 17.54 -0.57 -12.55
N GLY A 276 16.75 -1.42 -13.21
CA GLY A 276 16.23 -1.15 -14.56
C GLY A 276 15.28 0.05 -14.59
N PHE A 277 14.32 0.10 -13.64
CA PHE A 277 13.34 1.18 -13.51
C PHE A 277 14.04 2.53 -13.33
N HIS A 278 14.96 2.63 -12.36
CA HIS A 278 15.67 3.88 -12.09
C HIS A 278 16.62 4.27 -13.22
N SER A 279 17.31 3.31 -13.85
CA SER A 279 18.19 3.60 -15.00
C SER A 279 17.43 4.20 -16.18
N GLY A 280 16.28 3.63 -16.52
CA GLY A 280 15.44 4.14 -17.60
C GLY A 280 14.80 5.49 -17.26
N LEU A 281 14.42 5.73 -16.02
CA LEU A 281 13.89 7.03 -15.58
C LEU A 281 14.94 8.13 -15.58
N VAL A 282 16.15 7.88 -15.07
CA VAL A 282 17.26 8.84 -15.12
C VAL A 282 17.54 9.21 -16.58
N THR A 283 17.71 8.20 -17.44
CA THR A 283 17.94 8.42 -18.88
C THR A 283 16.82 9.23 -19.53
N TYR A 284 15.56 8.93 -19.19
CA TYR A 284 14.41 9.65 -19.72
C TYR A 284 14.38 11.11 -19.26
N LEU A 285 14.47 11.35 -17.95
CA LEU A 285 14.39 12.68 -17.36
C LEU A 285 15.55 13.58 -17.81
N ASP A 286 16.74 13.02 -18.02
CA ASP A 286 17.89 13.75 -18.56
C ASP A 286 17.76 14.05 -20.06
N SER A 287 16.94 13.29 -20.79
CA SER A 287 16.68 13.52 -22.21
C SER A 287 15.59 14.56 -22.50
N LEU A 288 14.89 15.03 -21.46
CA LEU A 288 13.85 16.04 -21.60
C LEU A 288 14.48 17.38 -22.02
N THR A 289 13.86 18.05 -22.97
CA THR A 289 14.13 19.45 -23.26
C THR A 289 13.48 20.31 -22.18
N THR A 290 14.29 21.04 -21.43
CA THR A 290 13.87 21.81 -20.25
C THR A 290 13.53 23.26 -20.57
N ALA A 291 13.57 23.66 -21.84
CA ALA A 291 13.37 25.04 -22.29
C ALA A 291 11.99 25.63 -21.95
N ASN A 292 10.98 24.78 -21.74
CA ASN A 292 9.61 25.18 -21.39
C ASN A 292 9.31 25.06 -19.89
N LEU A 293 10.27 24.60 -19.08
CA LEU A 293 10.07 24.43 -17.65
C LEU A 293 10.31 25.74 -16.90
N SER A 294 9.54 25.99 -15.85
CA SER A 294 9.91 27.03 -14.90
C SER A 294 11.20 26.66 -14.16
N PRO A 295 12.01 27.63 -13.70
CA PRO A 295 13.23 27.36 -12.95
C PRO A 295 13.01 26.46 -11.72
N GLU A 296 11.90 26.65 -11.01
CA GLU A 296 11.58 25.85 -9.83
C GLU A 296 11.28 24.38 -10.17
N VAL A 297 10.58 24.12 -11.27
CA VAL A 297 10.30 22.76 -11.73
C VAL A 297 11.56 22.09 -12.28
N GLU A 298 12.45 22.85 -12.92
CA GLU A 298 13.76 22.33 -13.35
C GLU A 298 14.63 21.94 -12.15
N ASP A 299 14.71 22.79 -11.12
CA ASP A 299 15.44 22.48 -9.89
C ASP A 299 14.86 21.24 -9.19
N PHE A 300 13.53 21.10 -9.19
CA PHE A 300 12.85 19.94 -8.66
C PHE A 300 13.13 18.67 -9.48
N ARG A 301 13.15 18.76 -10.82
CA ARG A 301 13.55 17.67 -11.73
C ARG A 301 14.98 17.22 -11.43
N VAL A 302 15.94 18.15 -11.37
CA VAL A 302 17.35 17.85 -11.09
C VAL A 302 17.51 17.15 -9.74
N SER A 303 16.82 17.64 -8.71
CA SER A 303 16.81 17.02 -7.38
C SER A 303 16.24 15.59 -7.40
N THR A 304 15.16 15.38 -8.16
CA THR A 304 14.56 14.06 -8.35
C THR A 304 15.52 13.11 -9.08
N VAL A 305 16.17 13.56 -10.15
CA VAL A 305 17.17 12.77 -10.90
C VAL A 305 18.33 12.33 -10.02
N LYS A 306 18.77 13.19 -9.09
CA LYS A 306 19.81 12.85 -8.12
C LYS A 306 19.39 11.67 -7.23
N VAL A 307 18.20 11.73 -6.63
CA VAL A 307 17.68 10.65 -5.77
C VAL A 307 17.52 9.35 -6.57
N LEU A 308 16.96 9.43 -7.78
CA LEU A 308 16.82 8.25 -8.65
C LEU A 308 18.18 7.61 -8.99
N THR A 309 19.21 8.43 -9.18
CA THR A 309 20.58 8.00 -9.44
C THR A 309 21.19 7.29 -8.23
N GLU A 310 20.98 7.84 -7.02
CA GLU A 310 21.43 7.23 -5.77
C GLU A 310 20.78 5.86 -5.55
N HIS A 311 19.48 5.73 -5.77
CA HIS A 311 18.75 4.46 -5.68
C HIS A 311 19.22 3.43 -6.71
N ARG A 312 19.42 3.84 -7.97
CA ARG A 312 20.01 2.98 -9.02
C ARG A 312 21.36 2.42 -8.58
N ASP A 313 22.24 3.28 -8.06
CA ASP A 313 23.60 2.90 -7.69
C ASP A 313 23.64 2.04 -6.42
N MET A 314 22.70 2.25 -5.50
CA MET A 314 22.45 1.37 -4.36
C MET A 314 22.03 -0.03 -4.83
N ALA A 315 21.04 -0.14 -5.71
CA ALA A 315 20.59 -1.40 -6.30
C ALA A 315 21.75 -2.14 -6.97
N LYS A 316 22.56 -1.41 -7.75
CA LYS A 316 23.74 -1.94 -8.43
C LYS A 316 24.79 -2.47 -7.46
N THR A 317 25.06 -1.72 -6.39
CA THR A 317 26.05 -2.10 -5.38
C THR A 317 25.62 -3.35 -4.63
N ILE A 318 24.35 -3.42 -4.21
CA ILE A 318 23.79 -4.59 -3.53
C ILE A 318 23.78 -5.78 -4.48
N ALA A 319 23.30 -5.63 -5.72
CA ALA A 319 23.31 -6.72 -6.70
C ALA A 319 24.71 -7.29 -6.91
N LYS A 320 25.74 -6.45 -7.00
CA LYS A 320 27.14 -6.89 -7.08
C LYS A 320 27.57 -7.68 -5.84
N ALA A 321 27.23 -7.21 -4.64
CA ALA A 321 27.57 -7.90 -3.38
C ALA A 321 26.93 -9.30 -3.31
N TYR A 322 25.72 -9.46 -3.87
CA TYR A 322 24.99 -10.73 -3.93
C TYR A 322 25.26 -11.54 -5.21
N GLN A 323 26.22 -11.12 -6.04
CA GLN A 323 26.56 -11.76 -7.33
C GLN A 323 25.36 -11.90 -8.30
N ILE A 324 24.46 -10.93 -8.27
CA ILE A 324 23.28 -10.86 -9.14
C ILE A 324 23.67 -10.13 -10.42
N SER A 325 23.45 -10.78 -11.57
CA SER A 325 23.71 -10.19 -12.88
C SER A 325 22.64 -9.15 -13.22
N LEU A 326 23.06 -7.89 -13.36
CA LEU A 326 22.23 -6.82 -13.90
C LEU A 326 22.49 -6.73 -15.40
N LYS A 327 21.47 -7.03 -16.22
CA LYS A 327 21.55 -6.77 -17.67
C LYS A 327 21.47 -5.25 -17.87
N GLN A 328 22.48 -4.71 -18.56
CA GLN A 328 22.52 -3.30 -19.00
C GLN A 328 21.70 -3.10 -20.27
#